data_AF-D5QD76-F1
#
_entry.id   AF-D5QD76-F1
#
_cell.length_a   1.000
_cell.length_b   1.000
_cell.length_c   1.000
_cell.angle_alpha   90.00
_cell.angle_beta   90.00
_cell.angle_gamma   90.00
#
_symmetry.space_group_name_H-M   'P 1'
#
loop_
_entity.id
_entity.type
_entity.pdbx_description
1 polymer ?
#
loop_
_entity_poly.entity_id
_entity_poly.type
_entity_poly.pdbx_seq_one_letter_code
_entity_poly.pdbx_strand_id
1 'polypeptide(L)' 'MEAEIEHLRTALADPGLYARDPNAFTSTTRKLEDAQARLTAAEERWLELEMLRESLKSN' A
#
# COMPACT_ATOMS: atom_id res chain seq x y z
N MET A 1 2.88 -4.36 -5.18
CA MET A 1 2.35 -3.37 -4.22
C MET A 1 3.31 -3.21 -3.05
N GLU A 2 3.75 -4.28 -2.40
CA GLU A 2 4.73 -4.20 -1.30
C GLU A 2 6.08 -3.58 -1.69
N ALA A 3 6.66 -3.98 -2.83
CA ALA A 3 7.92 -3.38 -3.31
C ALA A 3 7.82 -1.87 -3.59
N GLU A 4 6.64 -1.39 -4.01
CA GLU A 4 6.36 0.03 -4.21
C GLU A 4 6.28 0.76 -2.87
N ILE A 5 5.60 0.17 -1.88
CA ILE A 5 5.50 0.68 -0.50
C ILE A 5 6.90 0.80 0.12
N GLU A 6 7.75 -0.21 -0.01
CA GLU A 6 9.11 -0.19 0.53
C GLU A 6 10.00 0.86 -0.15
N HIS A 7 9.85 1.03 -1.47
CA HIS A 7 10.54 2.10 -2.19
C HIS A 7 10.11 3.49 -1.71
N LEU A 8 8.80 3.73 -1.53
CA LEU A 8 8.25 4.99 -1.05
C LEU A 8 8.67 5.27 0.41
N ARG A 9 8.69 4.24 1.27
CA ARG A 9 9.21 4.33 2.65
C ARG A 9 10.68 4.70 2.68
N THR A 10 11.49 4.08 1.82
CA THR A 10 12.92 4.41 1.70
C THR A 10 13.13 5.86 1.27
N ALA A 11 12.32 6.35 0.32
CA ALA A 11 12.38 7.75 -0.08
C ALA A 11 11.99 8.71 1.06
N LEU A 12 10.93 8.40 1.83
CA LEU A 12 10.53 9.21 2.99
C LEU A 12 11.49 9.12 4.18
N ALA A 13 12.35 8.09 4.23
CA ALA A 13 13.39 7.95 5.23
C ALA A 13 14.58 8.88 5.00
N ASP A 14 14.70 9.55 3.84
CA ASP A 14 15.69 10.60 3.62
C ASP A 14 15.34 11.85 4.47
N PRO A 15 16.10 12.15 5.55
CA PRO A 15 15.81 13.28 6.43
C PRO A 15 16.00 14.63 5.73
N GLY A 16 16.74 14.68 4.62
CA GLY A 16 16.93 15.87 3.81
C GLY A 16 15.83 16.11 2.80
N LEU A 17 14.95 15.13 2.53
CA LEU A 17 13.97 15.21 1.46
C LEU A 17 13.00 16.38 1.66
N TYR A 18 12.47 16.57 2.87
CA TYR A 18 11.54 17.66 3.13
C TYR A 18 12.21 19.03 2.98
N ALA A 19 13.46 19.18 3.42
CA ALA A 19 14.20 20.43 3.28
C ALA A 19 14.58 20.74 1.82
N ARG A 20 14.86 19.71 1.01
CA ARG A 20 15.20 19.84 -0.41
C ARG A 20 13.97 20.08 -1.28
N ASP A 21 12.90 19.33 -1.03
CA ASP A 21 11.68 19.33 -1.83
C ASP A 21 10.44 18.90 -1.00
N PRO A 22 9.75 19.86 -0.37
CA PRO A 22 8.52 19.61 0.38
C PRO A 22 7.39 19.01 -0.47
N ASN A 23 7.34 19.35 -1.77
CA ASN A 23 6.32 18.85 -2.68
C ASN A 23 6.55 17.36 -2.99
N ALA A 24 7.80 16.98 -3.23
CA ALA A 24 8.18 15.57 -3.39
C ALA A 24 7.88 14.77 -2.13
N PHE A 25 8.19 15.29 -0.93
CA PHE A 25 7.83 14.65 0.33
C PHE A 25 6.31 14.41 0.42
N THR A 26 5.51 15.47 0.25
CA THR A 26 4.05 15.40 0.32
C THR A 26 3.47 14.42 -0.72
N SER A 27 3.97 14.46 -1.96
CA SER A 27 3.54 13.54 -3.01
C SER A 27 3.90 12.09 -2.70
N THR A 28 5.09 11.85 -2.15
CA THR A 28 5.58 10.50 -1.78
C THR A 28 4.77 9.95 -0.61
N THR A 29 4.43 10.77 0.38
CA THR A 29 3.54 10.40 1.49
C THR A 29 2.16 9.99 0.98
N ARG A 30 1.53 10.80 0.12
CA ARG A 30 0.21 10.45 -0.44
C ARG A 30 0.26 9.15 -1.25
N LYS A 31 1.29 8.97 -2.07
CA LYS A 31 1.49 7.72 -2.84
C LYS A 31 1.63 6.51 -1.91
N LEU A 32 2.30 6.67 -0.77
CA LEU A 32 2.47 5.60 0.21
C LEU A 32 1.13 5.22 0.85
N GLU A 33 0.34 6.21 1.27
CA GLU A 33 -1.01 6.00 1.81
C GLU A 33 -1.91 5.28 0.79
N ASP A 34 -1.93 5.75 -0.46
CA ASP A 34 -2.69 5.12 -1.53
C ASP A 34 -2.23 3.67 -1.78
N ALA A 35 -0.92 3.42 -1.77
CA ALA A 35 -0.38 2.08 -1.99
C ALA A 35 -0.74 1.10 -0.87
N GLN A 36 -0.72 1.56 0.38
CA GLN A 36 -1.15 0.77 1.54
C GLN A 36 -2.66 0.48 1.50
N ALA A 37 -3.48 1.48 1.18
CA ALA A 37 -4.93 1.28 1.03
C ALA A 37 -5.26 0.24 -0.07
N ARG A 38 -4.55 0.30 -1.20
CA ARG A 38 -4.71 -0.69 -2.28
C ARG A 38 -4.31 -2.10 -1.83
N LEU A 39 -3.24 -2.23 -1.04
CA LEU A 39 -2.79 -3.53 -0.53
C LEU A 39 -3.85 -4.14 0.38
N THR A 40 -4.32 -3.39 1.37
CA THR A 40 -5.37 -3.85 2.30
C THR A 40 -6.65 -4.23 1.57
N ALA A 41 -7.11 -3.42 0.61
CA ALA A 41 -8.29 -3.75 -0.18
C ALA A 41 -8.12 -5.05 -1.00
N ALA A 42 -6.91 -5.33 -1.49
CA ALA A 42 -6.62 -6.57 -2.20
C ALA A 42 -6.61 -7.78 -1.25
N GLU A 43 -6.06 -7.62 -0.04
CA GLU A 43 -6.05 -8.65 1.00
C GLU A 43 -7.47 -8.99 1.46
N GLU A 44 -8.31 -7.99 1.72
CA GLU A 44 -9.72 -8.16 2.09
C GLU A 44 -10.49 -8.88 0.98
N ARG A 45 -10.30 -8.47 -0.27
CA ARG A 45 -10.97 -9.11 -1.41
C ARG A 45 -10.52 -10.55 -1.61
N TRP A 46 -9.24 -10.84 -1.37
CA TRP A 46 -8.74 -12.20 -1.41
C TRP A 46 -9.40 -13.07 -0.34
N LEU A 47 -9.51 -12.58 0.90
CA LEU A 47 -10.20 -13.28 1.98
C LEU A 47 -11.69 -13.52 1.67
N GLU A 48 -12.39 -12.51 1.12
CA GLU A 48 -13.79 -12.64 0.70
C GLU A 48 -13.97 -13.75 -0.34
N LEU A 49 -13.12 -13.76 -1.37
CA LEU A 49 -13.15 -14.78 -2.43
C LEU A 49 -12.84 -16.17 -1.88
N GLU A 50 -11.90 -16.27 -0.94
CA GLU A 50 -11.56 -17.53 -0.30
C GLU A 50 -12.72 -18.08 0.54
N MET A 51 -13.41 -17.22 1.31
CA MET A 51 -14.62 -17.59 2.05
C MET A 51 -15.74 -18.07 1.11
N LEU A 52 -15.97 -17.36 0.00
CA LEU A 52 -16.96 -17.76 -0.99
C LEU A 52 -16.61 -19.12 -1.61
N ARG A 53 -15.34 -19.34 -1.94
CA ARG A 53 -14.86 -20.62 -2.49
C ARG A 53 -15.10 -21.76 -1.51
N GLU A 54 -14.78 -21.59 -0.23
CA GLU A 54 -14.99 -22.64 0.77
C GLU A 54 -16.48 -22.91 1.03
N SER A 55 -17.32 -21.87 1.00
CA SER A 55 -18.78 -22.00 1.07
C SER A 55 -19.34 -22.82 -0.09
N LEU A 56 -18.86 -22.58 -1.32
CA LEU A 56 -19.28 -23.34 -2.51
C LEU A 56 -18.78 -24.79 -2.52
N LYS A 57 -17.65 -25.10 -1.88
CA LYS A 57 -17.12 -26.47 -1.79
C LYS A 57 -17.79 -27.31 -0.71
N SER A 58 -18.30 -26.67 0.35
CA SER A 58 -18.88 -27.35 1.52
C SER A 58 -20.38 -27.63 1.37
N ASN A 59 -20.94 -27.39 0.18
CA ASN A 59 -22.34 -27.54 -0.19
C ASN A 59 -22.45 -28.61 -1.31
#